data_AF-A0A357J1Z3-F1
#
_entry.id   AF-A0A357J1Z3-F1
#
_cell.length_a   1.000
_cell.length_b   1.000
_cell.length_c   1.000
_cell.angle_alpha   90.00
_cell.angle_beta   90.00
_cell.angle_gamma   90.00
#
_symmetry.space_group_name_H-M   'P 1'
#
loop_
_entity.id
_entity.type
_entity.pdbx_description
1 polymer ?
#
loop_
_entity_poly.entity_id
_entity_poly.type
_entity_poly.pdbx_seq_one_letter_code
_entity_poly.pdbx_strand_id
1 'polypeptide(L)'
;MPGYRTFRWDTCTVVRPEINWRDRGTDFNVHCWIHHCTTFELWNIPAGSKPIDLDRALKVLAEIATWNQIQVVPKEITHIHVAEMIRERMPEPIQGLLRRQDRAYSFGSMSPDLYYYDIRLPLEKKHNLELGEIIHGRYGNDNSMHVLWMLERCVEIKEKNPDSLEPMFAFLCGYLTHVAADIVFHPYVYSVSGNYYDPDPRERSTAEGRHRLFETLLDFHILKLRNQSLQDFQLLDRINPGKHRDNLLQFFSKGMSNANSVKLETMPDLKDIHWITERSFRRSRTMIGLFHNRPLVAGLNSLNRKMQGKISHIAYLGYVRNHRATNLLQFSSLEPTPHPVTGQDYGGPVPELIERSTERGKEYLDVCWRRISGEASAETARKVLRPLSLNNGLEKTPTEEMVHYRIHPALNVV
;
A
#
# COMPACT_ATOMS: atom_id res chain seq x y z
N MET A 1 51.75 22.62 -6.45
CA MET A 1 51.11 23.18 -7.65
C MET A 1 51.47 22.31 -8.85
N PRO A 2 50.53 21.53 -9.42
CA PRO A 2 50.76 20.76 -10.63
C PRO A 2 50.26 21.50 -11.88
N GLY A 3 51.03 21.41 -12.97
CA GLY A 3 50.79 22.09 -14.23
C GLY A 3 49.92 21.29 -15.20
N TYR A 4 49.08 22.03 -15.93
CA TYR A 4 48.17 21.58 -16.97
C TYR A 4 48.87 21.03 -18.23
N ARG A 5 48.29 20.00 -18.86
CA ARG A 5 48.30 19.84 -20.33
C ARG A 5 46.97 19.27 -20.83
N THR A 6 46.39 20.00 -21.77
CA THR A 6 45.24 19.69 -22.64
C THR A 6 45.68 18.80 -23.81
N PHE A 7 44.78 17.91 -24.29
CA PHE A 7 44.86 17.36 -25.65
C PHE A 7 43.48 17.37 -26.33
N ARG A 8 43.51 17.75 -27.61
CA ARG A 8 42.39 17.88 -28.55
C ARG A 8 42.33 16.65 -29.47
N TRP A 9 41.16 16.46 -30.03
CA TRP A 9 40.70 15.46 -31.00
C TRP A 9 41.45 15.50 -32.34
N ASP A 10 41.51 14.35 -33.01
CA ASP A 10 41.48 14.29 -34.48
C ASP A 10 40.82 13.00 -35.02
N THR A 11 40.27 13.17 -36.20
CA THR A 11 39.28 12.41 -36.99
C THR A 11 39.81 11.23 -37.79
N CYS A 12 38.94 10.28 -38.18
CA CYS A 12 39.09 9.45 -39.39
C CYS A 12 37.71 8.95 -39.86
N THR A 13 37.06 9.57 -40.86
CA THR A 13 37.09 9.31 -42.32
C THR A 13 36.60 7.91 -42.72
N VAL A 14 35.40 7.87 -43.29
CA VAL A 14 34.72 6.68 -43.85
C VAL A 14 35.12 6.51 -45.32
N VAL A 15 35.68 5.35 -45.66
CA VAL A 15 35.84 4.88 -47.05
C VAL A 15 34.83 3.76 -47.29
N ARG A 16 33.91 3.98 -48.24
CA ARG A 16 33.01 2.93 -48.76
C ARG A 16 33.71 2.17 -49.90
N PRO A 17 33.47 0.87 -50.03
CA PRO A 17 33.40 0.23 -51.32
C PRO A 17 31.95 -0.20 -51.64
N GLU A 18 31.53 0.12 -52.86
CA GLU A 18 30.40 -0.51 -53.54
C GLU A 18 30.62 -2.02 -53.65
N ILE A 19 29.56 -2.83 -53.56
CA ILE A 19 29.35 -4.02 -54.42
C ILE A 19 27.89 -4.53 -54.31
N ASN A 20 27.40 -4.88 -55.50
CA ASN A 20 26.14 -5.44 -55.97
C ASN A 20 25.41 -6.48 -55.09
N TRP A 21 24.09 -6.33 -55.06
CA TRP A 21 23.12 -7.29 -54.55
C TRP A 21 22.75 -8.35 -55.60
N ARG A 22 22.98 -9.64 -55.31
CA ARG A 22 22.18 -10.75 -55.83
C ARG A 22 22.11 -11.92 -54.83
N ASP A 23 20.86 -12.29 -54.57
CA ASP A 23 20.32 -13.62 -54.31
C ASP A 23 20.62 -14.41 -53.01
N ARG A 24 19.50 -14.68 -52.33
CA ARG A 24 19.07 -15.90 -51.62
C ARG A 24 19.78 -16.36 -50.34
N GLY A 25 19.00 -16.31 -49.27
CA GLY A 25 18.63 -17.54 -48.54
C GLY A 25 19.34 -17.76 -47.21
N THR A 26 18.67 -17.33 -46.14
CA THR A 26 18.63 -17.93 -44.78
C THR A 26 19.94 -18.46 -44.17
N ASP A 27 20.39 -17.80 -43.09
CA ASP A 27 20.89 -18.51 -41.90
C ASP A 27 20.92 -17.64 -40.64
N PHE A 28 20.62 -18.28 -39.51
CA PHE A 28 20.81 -17.81 -38.14
C PHE A 28 22.18 -18.34 -37.64
N ASN A 29 23.07 -17.48 -37.11
CA ASN A 29 23.71 -17.65 -35.77
C ASN A 29 24.77 -16.58 -35.42
N VAL A 30 24.49 -15.87 -34.31
CA VAL A 30 25.32 -15.50 -33.13
C VAL A 30 26.81 -15.12 -33.26
N HIS A 31 27.14 -13.85 -32.95
CA HIS A 31 27.92 -13.38 -31.76
C HIS A 31 28.12 -11.84 -31.85
N CYS A 32 27.39 -11.04 -31.07
CA CYS A 32 27.72 -10.48 -29.74
C CYS A 32 28.73 -9.31 -29.78
N TRP A 33 28.27 -8.08 -29.54
CA TRP A 33 28.91 -7.06 -28.66
C TRP A 33 27.84 -6.05 -28.18
N ILE A 34 27.35 -6.32 -26.97
CA ILE A 34 27.00 -5.42 -25.86
C ILE A 34 26.61 -3.95 -26.19
N HIS A 35 25.31 -3.67 -26.13
CA HIS A 35 24.75 -2.46 -25.53
C HIS A 35 23.52 -2.86 -24.69
N HIS A 36 23.46 -2.36 -23.46
CA HIS A 36 22.53 -2.80 -22.40
C HIS A 36 21.05 -2.59 -22.78
N CYS A 37 20.37 -3.70 -23.07
CA CYS A 37 18.92 -3.84 -23.07
C CYS A 37 18.53 -4.80 -21.93
N THR A 38 17.87 -4.28 -20.89
CA THR A 38 17.01 -5.11 -20.02
C THR A 38 15.59 -5.02 -20.57
N THR A 39 15.29 -5.86 -21.55
CA THR A 39 13.93 -6.13 -22.01
C THR A 39 13.21 -6.94 -20.93
N PHE A 40 12.27 -6.28 -20.27
CA PHE A 40 11.12 -6.93 -19.65
C PHE A 40 10.38 -7.71 -20.75
N GLU A 41 10.09 -8.99 -20.51
CA GLU A 41 9.05 -9.72 -21.24
C GLU A 41 7.68 -9.12 -20.87
N LEU A 42 7.39 -7.98 -21.47
CA LEU A 42 6.04 -7.50 -21.68
C LEU A 42 5.43 -8.38 -22.76
N TRP A 43 4.27 -8.94 -22.45
CA TRP A 43 3.36 -9.54 -23.43
C TRP A 43 3.33 -8.68 -24.69
N ASN A 44 3.58 -9.32 -25.84
CA ASN A 44 3.48 -8.74 -27.18
C ASN A 44 2.22 -7.88 -27.31
N ILE A 45 2.40 -6.55 -27.30
CA ILE A 45 1.40 -5.60 -27.80
C ILE A 45 1.88 -5.20 -29.20
N PRO A 46 1.12 -5.48 -30.28
CA PRO A 46 1.53 -5.14 -31.63
C PRO A 46 1.76 -3.63 -31.75
N ALA A 47 2.82 -3.23 -32.46
CA ALA A 47 3.03 -1.85 -32.87
C ALA A 47 1.81 -1.41 -33.71
N GLY A 48 1.04 -0.47 -33.16
CA GLY A 48 -0.31 -0.13 -33.65
C GLY A 48 -1.39 -0.13 -32.57
N SER A 49 -1.04 -0.20 -31.28
CA SER A 49 -2.02 -0.09 -30.19
C SER A 49 -2.75 1.25 -30.24
N LYS A 50 -4.07 1.16 -30.39
CA LYS A 50 -4.98 2.30 -30.27
C LYS A 50 -4.76 2.99 -28.92
N PRO A 51 -4.92 4.33 -28.84
CA PRO A 51 -4.91 5.04 -27.56
C PRO A 51 -5.88 4.36 -26.60
N ILE A 52 -5.57 4.41 -25.29
CA ILE A 52 -6.47 3.93 -24.23
C ILE A 52 -7.88 4.39 -24.60
N ASP A 53 -8.77 3.42 -24.83
CA ASP A 53 -10.14 3.67 -25.22
C ASP A 53 -10.80 4.42 -24.08
N LEU A 54 -10.84 5.74 -24.22
CA LEU A 54 -11.37 6.65 -23.22
C LEU A 54 -12.83 6.31 -22.92
N ASP A 55 -13.56 5.78 -23.91
CA ASP A 55 -14.95 5.38 -23.78
C ASP A 55 -15.10 4.10 -22.94
N ARG A 56 -14.17 3.15 -23.09
CA ARG A 56 -14.09 1.96 -22.21
C ARG A 56 -13.64 2.31 -20.79
N ALA A 57 -12.66 3.21 -20.63
CA ALA A 57 -12.23 3.68 -19.32
C ALA A 57 -13.34 4.48 -18.62
N LEU A 58 -14.07 5.32 -19.36
CA LEU A 58 -15.23 6.06 -18.86
C LEU A 58 -16.41 5.16 -18.56
N LYS A 59 -16.64 4.08 -19.32
CA LYS A 59 -17.65 3.06 -18.99
C LYS A 59 -17.30 2.30 -17.71
N VAL A 60 -16.04 1.88 -17.54
CA VAL A 60 -15.58 1.27 -16.29
C VAL A 60 -15.70 2.25 -15.13
N LEU A 61 -15.38 3.53 -15.31
CA LEU A 61 -15.52 4.57 -14.28
C LEU A 61 -16.98 4.93 -13.98
N ALA A 62 -17.86 4.98 -14.98
CA ALA A 62 -19.29 5.23 -14.82
C ALA A 62 -19.98 4.03 -14.17
N GLU A 63 -19.54 2.81 -14.49
CA GLU A 63 -19.93 1.62 -13.76
C GLU A 63 -19.46 1.74 -12.33
N ILE A 64 -18.15 1.86 -12.04
CA ILE A 64 -17.55 2.13 -10.71
C ILE A 64 -18.29 3.24 -9.93
N ALA A 65 -18.83 4.25 -10.62
CA ALA A 65 -19.54 5.35 -10.00
C ALA A 65 -20.94 5.01 -9.46
N THR A 66 -21.52 3.88 -9.89
CA THR A 66 -22.77 3.34 -9.34
C THR A 66 -22.53 2.43 -8.13
N TRP A 67 -21.28 2.33 -7.66
CA TRP A 67 -20.87 1.32 -6.68
C TRP A 67 -20.93 1.90 -5.27
N ASN A 68 -22.02 1.62 -4.57
CA ASN A 68 -22.14 1.86 -3.12
C ASN A 68 -21.19 0.98 -2.26
N GLN A 69 -20.17 0.34 -2.84
CA GLN A 69 -19.39 -0.73 -2.22
C GLN A 69 -17.88 -0.72 -2.54
N ILE A 70 -17.35 0.30 -3.22
CA ILE A 70 -15.88 0.48 -3.22
C ILE A 70 -15.54 1.08 -1.87
N GLN A 71 -15.46 0.19 -0.89
CA GLN A 71 -15.43 0.57 0.51
C GLN A 71 -14.04 0.95 0.97
N VAL A 72 -12.91 0.60 0.32
CA VAL A 72 -11.58 1.10 0.70
C VAL A 72 -10.65 1.05 -0.52
N VAL A 73 -9.94 2.14 -0.81
CA VAL A 73 -8.72 2.12 -1.62
C VAL A 73 -7.67 2.88 -0.81
N PRO A 74 -6.71 2.16 -0.22
CA PRO A 74 -5.77 2.73 0.72
C PRO A 74 -4.69 3.60 0.06
N LYS A 75 -3.97 4.35 0.89
CA LYS A 75 -2.95 5.33 0.49
C LYS A 75 -1.59 4.94 1.05
N GLU A 76 -0.74 4.45 0.15
CA GLU A 76 0.41 3.62 0.54
C GLU A 76 1.68 4.40 0.93
N ILE A 77 1.78 5.69 0.57
CA ILE A 77 3.06 6.42 0.70
C ILE A 77 3.39 6.68 2.17
N THR A 78 2.39 7.02 2.98
CA THR A 78 2.55 7.22 4.42
C THR A 78 3.04 5.94 5.11
N HIS A 79 2.47 4.77 4.78
CA HIS A 79 2.92 3.49 5.37
C HIS A 79 4.37 3.16 5.00
N ILE A 80 4.76 3.34 3.73
CA ILE A 80 6.15 3.12 3.30
C ILE A 80 7.10 4.10 4.03
N HIS A 81 6.70 5.35 4.21
CA HIS A 81 7.51 6.33 4.92
C HIS A 81 7.70 5.96 6.39
N VAL A 82 6.63 5.56 7.09
CA VAL A 82 6.70 5.10 8.49
C VAL A 82 7.55 3.83 8.60
N ALA A 83 7.41 2.89 7.66
CA ALA A 83 8.25 1.70 7.59
C ALA A 83 9.74 2.05 7.47
N GLU A 84 10.11 2.93 6.54
CA GLU A 84 11.50 3.40 6.44
C GLU A 84 11.99 4.03 7.74
N MET A 85 11.16 4.85 8.40
CA MET A 85 11.54 5.48 9.67
C MET A 85 11.78 4.48 10.79
N ILE A 86 10.93 3.46 10.89
CA ILE A 86 11.12 2.34 11.84
C ILE A 86 12.42 1.61 11.52
N ARG A 87 12.64 1.20 10.26
CA ARG A 87 13.86 0.51 9.84
C ARG A 87 15.12 1.28 10.22
N GLU A 88 15.13 2.59 9.98
CA GLU A 88 16.32 3.42 10.27
C GLU A 88 16.63 3.56 11.77
N ARG A 89 15.68 3.21 12.64
CA ARG A 89 15.85 3.20 14.10
C ARG A 89 16.03 1.80 14.70
N MET A 90 15.93 0.75 13.90
CA MET A 90 16.27 -0.59 14.37
C MET A 90 17.79 -0.73 14.51
N PRO A 91 18.30 -1.47 15.52
CA PRO A 91 19.71 -1.82 15.58
C PRO A 91 20.09 -2.84 14.50
N GLU A 92 21.39 -2.95 14.22
CA GLU A 92 21.91 -4.14 13.55
C GLU A 92 21.73 -5.38 14.44
N PRO A 93 21.52 -6.58 13.88
CA PRO A 93 21.53 -6.92 12.44
C PRO A 93 20.18 -6.69 11.71
N ILE A 94 19.14 -6.23 12.42
CA ILE A 94 17.78 -6.10 11.87
C ILE A 94 17.75 -5.04 10.77
N GLN A 95 18.33 -3.86 11.03
CA GLN A 95 18.39 -2.78 10.04
C GLN A 95 19.02 -3.24 8.72
N GLY A 96 20.17 -3.91 8.79
CA GLY A 96 20.87 -4.42 7.61
C GLY A 96 20.05 -5.46 6.84
N LEU A 97 19.35 -6.37 7.52
CA LEU A 97 18.44 -7.34 6.89
C LEU A 97 17.31 -6.63 6.14
N LEU A 98 16.64 -5.68 6.80
CA LEU A 98 15.52 -4.95 6.20
C LEU A 98 15.95 -4.09 5.01
N ARG A 99 17.19 -3.57 5.01
CA ARG A 99 17.77 -2.88 3.84
C ARG A 99 18.06 -3.85 2.68
N ARG A 100 18.62 -5.04 2.96
CA ARG A 100 18.87 -6.05 1.92
C ARG A 100 17.57 -6.58 1.29
N GLN A 101 16.52 -6.71 2.09
CA GLN A 101 15.21 -7.21 1.68
C GLN A 101 14.17 -6.09 1.51
N ASP A 102 14.61 -4.90 1.07
CA ASP A 102 13.77 -3.69 0.99
C ASP A 102 12.47 -3.89 0.19
N ARG A 103 12.50 -4.68 -0.89
CA ARG A 103 11.30 -4.98 -1.70
C ARG A 103 10.28 -5.81 -0.93
N ALA A 104 10.73 -6.79 -0.14
CA ALA A 104 9.84 -7.60 0.68
C ALA A 104 9.29 -6.80 1.86
N TYR A 105 10.15 -5.97 2.48
CA TYR A 105 9.78 -5.07 3.57
C TYR A 105 8.75 -4.02 3.13
N SER A 106 9.02 -3.28 2.06
CA SER A 106 8.10 -2.31 1.47
C SER A 106 6.82 -2.98 0.96
N PHE A 107 6.89 -4.23 0.49
CA PHE A 107 5.70 -5.01 0.13
C PHE A 107 4.84 -5.36 1.35
N GLY A 108 5.49 -5.75 2.46
CA GLY A 108 4.81 -6.01 3.72
C GLY A 108 4.01 -4.79 4.21
N SER A 109 4.55 -3.58 4.09
CA SER A 109 3.93 -2.36 4.62
C SER A 109 2.66 -1.88 3.89
N MET A 110 2.25 -2.52 2.79
CA MET A 110 0.90 -2.31 2.21
C MET A 110 0.02 -3.56 2.24
N SER A 111 0.57 -4.71 2.60
CA SER A 111 -0.14 -5.97 2.47
C SER A 111 -1.39 -6.13 3.35
N PRO A 112 -1.51 -5.50 4.55
CA PRO A 112 -2.77 -5.53 5.31
C PRO A 112 -3.99 -5.05 4.51
N ASP A 113 -3.74 -4.10 3.61
CA ASP A 113 -4.73 -3.42 2.79
C ASP A 113 -5.05 -4.11 1.47
N LEU A 114 -4.29 -5.16 1.13
CA LEU A 114 -4.35 -5.82 -0.16
C LEU A 114 -5.78 -6.29 -0.50
N TYR A 115 -6.50 -6.86 0.48
CA TYR A 115 -7.83 -7.42 0.26
C TYR A 115 -8.90 -6.37 -0.04
N TYR A 116 -8.68 -5.10 0.27
CA TYR A 116 -9.58 -4.03 -0.14
C TYR A 116 -9.55 -3.76 -1.65
N TYR A 117 -8.50 -4.20 -2.34
CA TYR A 117 -8.45 -4.21 -3.80
C TYR A 117 -9.20 -5.38 -4.43
N ASP A 118 -9.78 -6.30 -3.64
CA ASP A 118 -10.65 -7.36 -4.15
C ASP A 118 -12.05 -6.86 -4.52
N ILE A 119 -12.14 -5.66 -5.10
CA ILE A 119 -13.41 -5.10 -5.54
C ILE A 119 -14.08 -6.05 -6.54
N ARG A 120 -15.41 -6.12 -6.50
CA ARG A 120 -16.16 -6.82 -7.55
C ARG A 120 -15.75 -6.23 -8.91
N LEU A 121 -15.89 -6.94 -10.01
CA LEU A 121 -15.86 -6.34 -11.36
C LEU A 121 -17.18 -6.63 -12.09
N PRO A 122 -17.54 -5.86 -13.13
CA PRO A 122 -18.66 -6.21 -13.99
C PRO A 122 -18.52 -7.67 -14.44
N LEU A 123 -19.59 -8.45 -14.32
CA LEU A 123 -19.67 -9.91 -14.57
C LEU A 123 -19.22 -10.82 -13.42
N GLU A 124 -18.62 -10.30 -12.35
CA GLU A 124 -18.26 -11.11 -11.19
C GLU A 124 -19.42 -11.22 -10.20
N LYS A 125 -19.53 -12.38 -9.54
CA LYS A 125 -20.60 -12.65 -8.56
C LYS A 125 -20.19 -12.38 -7.11
N LYS A 126 -18.88 -12.29 -6.82
CA LYS A 126 -18.35 -12.22 -5.45
C LYS A 126 -17.16 -11.25 -5.35
N HIS A 127 -17.04 -10.60 -4.20
CA HIS A 127 -15.86 -9.88 -3.71
C HIS A 127 -15.57 -10.34 -2.28
N ASN A 128 -14.34 -10.17 -1.79
CA ASN A 128 -13.93 -10.63 -0.46
C ASN A 128 -13.25 -9.51 0.35
N LEU A 129 -13.83 -8.31 0.30
CA LEU A 129 -13.43 -7.16 1.12
C LEU A 129 -13.44 -7.50 2.63
N GLU A 130 -14.27 -8.48 3.02
CA GLU A 130 -14.37 -9.06 4.35
C GLU A 130 -13.02 -9.49 4.95
N LEU A 131 -12.10 -10.00 4.12
CA LEU A 131 -10.77 -10.38 4.59
C LEU A 131 -9.96 -9.16 5.04
N GLY A 132 -10.15 -8.01 4.39
CA GLY A 132 -9.56 -6.74 4.82
C GLY A 132 -10.15 -6.29 6.16
N GLU A 133 -11.47 -6.39 6.31
CA GLU A 133 -12.15 -5.99 7.56
C GLU A 133 -11.73 -6.85 8.77
N ILE A 134 -11.51 -8.15 8.58
CA ILE A 134 -11.00 -9.04 9.62
C ILE A 134 -9.58 -8.64 10.03
N ILE A 135 -8.71 -8.31 9.08
CA ILE A 135 -7.35 -7.83 9.38
C ILE A 135 -7.42 -6.53 10.19
N HIS A 136 -8.36 -5.65 9.88
CA HIS A 136 -8.48 -4.36 10.55
C HIS A 136 -9.21 -4.44 11.90
N GLY A 137 -9.73 -5.62 12.26
CA GLY A 137 -10.43 -5.83 13.51
C GLY A 137 -11.80 -5.17 13.54
N ARG A 138 -12.46 -4.99 12.37
CA ARG A 138 -13.75 -4.29 12.24
C ARG A 138 -14.80 -4.80 13.22
N TYR A 139 -14.85 -6.11 13.44
CA TYR A 139 -15.88 -6.77 14.26
C TYR A 139 -15.47 -6.97 15.72
N GLY A 140 -14.37 -6.33 16.17
CA GLY A 140 -13.78 -6.62 17.47
C GLY A 140 -13.18 -8.03 17.56
N ASN A 141 -12.84 -8.63 16.41
CA ASN A 141 -12.20 -9.93 16.36
C ASN A 141 -10.73 -9.89 16.77
N ASP A 142 -10.16 -11.05 17.10
CA ASP A 142 -8.71 -11.18 17.24
C ASP A 142 -8.05 -11.16 15.86
N ASN A 143 -7.51 -10.00 15.51
CA ASN A 143 -6.78 -9.73 14.27
C ASN A 143 -5.25 -9.87 14.42
N SER A 144 -4.76 -10.53 15.48
CA SER A 144 -3.33 -10.82 15.66
C SER A 144 -2.95 -12.22 15.19
N MET A 145 -3.93 -13.10 14.96
CA MET A 145 -3.68 -14.53 14.78
C MET A 145 -2.87 -14.87 13.51
N HIS A 146 -3.13 -14.22 12.38
CA HIS A 146 -2.30 -14.41 11.17
C HIS A 146 -0.88 -13.88 11.36
N VAL A 147 -0.69 -12.80 12.11
CA VAL A 147 0.62 -12.23 12.45
C VAL A 147 1.42 -13.21 13.30
N LEU A 148 0.81 -13.74 14.36
CA LEU A 148 1.43 -14.74 15.23
C LEU A 148 1.76 -16.02 14.45
N TRP A 149 0.88 -16.45 13.55
CA TRP A 149 1.16 -17.58 12.67
C TRP A 149 2.37 -17.33 11.76
N MET A 150 2.43 -16.15 11.12
CA MET A 150 3.57 -15.77 10.27
C MET A 150 4.88 -15.71 11.07
N LEU A 151 4.84 -15.22 12.31
CA LEU A 151 6.00 -15.19 13.21
C LEU A 151 6.50 -16.60 13.54
N GLU A 152 5.60 -17.50 13.95
CA GLU A 152 5.98 -18.89 14.26
C GLU A 152 6.47 -19.63 13.01
N ARG A 153 5.91 -19.32 11.84
CA ARG A 153 6.44 -19.83 10.56
C ARG A 153 7.86 -19.33 10.29
N CYS A 154 8.21 -18.10 10.65
CA CYS A 154 9.59 -17.62 10.53
C CYS A 154 10.53 -18.39 11.47
N VAL A 155 10.09 -18.74 12.68
CA VAL A 155 10.85 -19.62 13.60
C VAL A 155 11.13 -20.97 12.94
N GLU A 156 10.10 -21.63 12.39
CA GLU A 156 10.25 -22.91 11.69
C GLU A 156 11.17 -22.83 10.46
N ILE A 157 11.06 -21.74 9.67
CA ILE A 157 11.90 -21.54 8.49
C ILE A 157 13.37 -21.37 8.90
N LYS A 158 13.64 -20.63 9.99
CA LYS A 158 15.01 -20.47 10.50
C LYS A 158 15.68 -21.81 10.81
N GLU A 159 14.92 -22.75 11.38
CA GLU A 159 15.43 -24.08 11.72
C GLU A 159 15.63 -24.99 10.50
N LYS A 160 14.70 -24.95 9.54
CA LYS A 160 14.65 -25.93 8.43
C LYS A 160 15.28 -25.45 7.13
N ASN A 161 15.20 -24.14 6.85
CA ASN A 161 15.65 -23.53 5.60
C ASN A 161 16.02 -22.05 5.83
N PRO A 162 17.13 -21.77 6.54
CA PRO A 162 17.50 -20.42 6.95
C PRO A 162 17.70 -19.44 5.77
N ASP A 163 18.13 -19.93 4.60
CA ASP A 163 18.32 -19.11 3.39
C ASP A 163 17.02 -18.48 2.88
N SER A 164 15.88 -19.06 3.25
CA SER A 164 14.56 -18.53 2.90
C SER A 164 14.00 -17.55 3.94
N LEU A 165 14.61 -17.42 5.12
CA LEU A 165 14.05 -16.64 6.23
C LEU A 165 13.95 -15.15 5.92
N GLU A 166 15.02 -14.55 5.41
CA GLU A 166 15.14 -13.10 5.31
C GLU A 166 13.97 -12.41 4.59
N PRO A 167 13.55 -12.83 3.37
CA PRO A 167 12.44 -12.17 2.70
C PRO A 167 11.10 -12.33 3.45
N MET A 168 10.84 -13.48 4.08
CA MET A 168 9.60 -13.72 4.84
C MET A 168 9.58 -12.90 6.13
N PHE A 169 10.71 -12.82 6.82
CA PHE A 169 10.83 -12.00 8.01
C PHE A 169 10.74 -10.51 7.68
N ALA A 170 11.41 -10.05 6.62
CA ALA A 170 11.29 -8.68 6.14
C ALA A 170 9.84 -8.32 5.77
N PHE A 171 9.13 -9.23 5.09
CA PHE A 171 7.70 -9.04 4.82
C PHE A 171 6.88 -8.90 6.10
N LEU A 172 7.07 -9.76 7.09
CA LEU A 172 6.38 -9.67 8.39
C LEU A 172 6.70 -8.35 9.11
N CYS A 173 7.96 -7.92 9.11
CA CYS A 173 8.33 -6.62 9.68
C CYS A 173 7.63 -5.47 8.95
N GLY A 174 7.57 -5.51 7.62
CA GLY A 174 6.84 -4.53 6.81
C GLY A 174 5.36 -4.50 7.19
N TYR A 175 4.73 -5.66 7.27
CA TYR A 175 3.34 -5.82 7.70
C TYR A 175 3.09 -5.18 9.07
N LEU A 176 3.98 -5.42 10.03
CA LEU A 176 3.87 -4.86 11.38
C LEU A 176 4.06 -3.34 11.43
N THR A 177 4.83 -2.75 10.51
CA THR A 177 4.95 -1.29 10.43
C THR A 177 3.67 -0.62 9.98
N HIS A 178 2.91 -1.28 9.09
CA HIS A 178 1.58 -0.83 8.70
C HIS A 178 0.62 -0.93 9.89
N VAL A 179 0.57 -2.08 10.56
CA VAL A 179 -0.26 -2.28 11.77
C VAL A 179 0.04 -1.19 12.81
N ALA A 180 1.32 -0.90 13.06
CA ALA A 180 1.72 0.16 14.00
C ALA A 180 1.23 1.55 13.57
N ALA A 181 1.29 1.88 12.28
CA ALA A 181 0.81 3.14 11.74
C ALA A 181 -0.71 3.27 11.91
N ASP A 182 -1.48 2.29 11.45
CA ASP A 182 -2.94 2.34 11.44
C ASP A 182 -3.54 2.49 12.82
N ILE A 183 -3.07 1.67 13.77
CA ILE A 183 -3.51 1.74 15.16
C ILE A 183 -3.33 3.16 15.73
N VAL A 184 -2.29 3.89 15.30
CA VAL A 184 -2.01 5.24 15.78
C VAL A 184 -2.78 6.30 14.99
N PHE A 185 -2.81 6.22 13.66
CA PHE A 185 -3.37 7.22 12.78
C PHE A 185 -4.90 7.14 12.68
N HIS A 186 -5.45 5.95 12.47
CA HIS A 186 -6.87 5.79 12.13
C HIS A 186 -7.84 6.34 13.18
N PRO A 187 -7.61 6.25 14.50
CA PRO A 187 -8.53 6.88 15.45
C PRO A 187 -8.68 8.39 15.16
N TYR A 188 -7.59 9.06 14.80
CA TYR A 188 -7.63 10.46 14.40
C TYR A 188 -8.31 10.64 13.03
N VAL A 189 -7.92 9.84 12.02
CA VAL A 189 -8.46 9.92 10.65
C VAL A 189 -9.98 9.75 10.65
N TYR A 190 -10.51 8.71 11.33
CA TYR A 190 -11.95 8.49 11.45
C TYR A 190 -12.64 9.63 12.20
N SER A 191 -12.04 10.16 13.26
CA SER A 191 -12.60 11.30 14.00
C SER A 191 -12.80 12.53 13.11
N VAL A 192 -11.83 12.83 12.24
CA VAL A 192 -11.90 14.00 11.33
C VAL A 192 -12.68 13.74 10.04
N SER A 193 -12.84 12.49 9.61
CA SER A 193 -13.57 12.14 8.39
C SER A 193 -15.06 11.88 8.64
N GLY A 194 -15.43 11.44 9.84
CA GLY A 194 -16.80 11.11 10.24
C GLY A 194 -17.08 9.60 10.21
N ASN A 195 -18.34 9.22 10.37
CA ASN A 195 -18.75 7.83 10.48
C ASN A 195 -18.66 7.09 9.12
N TYR A 196 -17.55 6.38 8.93
CA TYR A 196 -17.32 5.55 7.74
C TYR A 196 -18.26 4.35 7.63
N TYR A 197 -18.88 3.95 8.74
CA TYR A 197 -19.75 2.78 8.82
C TYR A 197 -21.20 3.21 9.02
N ASP A 198 -21.55 4.43 8.64
CA ASP A 198 -22.88 4.97 8.84
C ASP A 198 -23.96 4.09 8.15
N PRO A 199 -25.08 3.80 8.84
CA PRO A 199 -26.19 3.09 8.22
C PRO A 199 -26.80 3.86 7.05
N ASP A 200 -26.78 5.20 7.05
CA ASP A 200 -27.19 6.01 5.90
C ASP A 200 -26.09 5.95 4.81
N PRO A 201 -26.40 5.40 3.61
CA PRO A 201 -25.43 5.34 2.51
C PRO A 201 -24.87 6.70 2.10
N ARG A 202 -25.61 7.80 2.27
CA ARG A 202 -25.14 9.14 1.90
C ARG A 202 -24.11 9.68 2.88
N GLU A 203 -24.38 9.55 4.18
CA GLU A 203 -23.44 9.96 5.22
C GLU A 203 -22.18 9.11 5.16
N ARG A 204 -22.34 7.78 5.00
CA ARG A 204 -21.24 6.85 4.75
C ARG A 204 -20.39 7.27 3.56
N SER A 205 -20.99 7.43 2.38
CA SER A 205 -20.26 7.84 1.17
C SER A 205 -19.52 9.17 1.33
N THR A 206 -20.09 10.09 2.11
CA THR A 206 -19.47 11.38 2.41
C THR A 206 -18.26 11.21 3.34
N ALA A 207 -18.39 10.42 4.41
CA ALA A 207 -17.29 10.08 5.30
C ALA A 207 -16.16 9.34 4.56
N GLU A 208 -16.49 8.38 3.69
CA GLU A 208 -15.54 7.68 2.82
C GLU A 208 -14.74 8.66 1.94
N GLY A 209 -15.43 9.64 1.33
CA GLY A 209 -14.78 10.68 0.55
C GLY A 209 -13.81 11.52 1.39
N ARG A 210 -14.25 11.98 2.57
CA ARG A 210 -13.41 12.78 3.48
C ARG A 210 -12.17 12.01 3.94
N HIS A 211 -12.34 10.73 4.27
CA HIS A 211 -11.27 9.82 4.68
C HIS A 211 -10.20 9.71 3.59
N ARG A 212 -10.61 9.33 2.37
CA ARG A 212 -9.71 9.20 1.21
C ARG A 212 -9.01 10.50 0.86
N LEU A 213 -9.71 11.63 0.99
CA LEU A 213 -9.13 12.94 0.77
C LEU A 213 -8.07 13.25 1.84
N PHE A 214 -8.36 12.99 3.12
CA PHE A 214 -7.41 13.22 4.21
C PHE A 214 -6.12 12.42 3.98
N GLU A 215 -6.22 11.12 3.73
CA GLU A 215 -5.07 10.25 3.47
C GLU A 215 -4.30 10.65 2.20
N THR A 216 -5.00 11.04 1.13
CA THR A 216 -4.35 11.55 -0.10
C THR A 216 -3.53 12.81 0.20
N LEU A 217 -4.06 13.71 1.01
CA LEU A 217 -3.39 14.94 1.39
C LEU A 217 -2.24 14.69 2.37
N LEU A 218 -2.38 13.70 3.25
CA LEU A 218 -1.32 13.22 4.12
C LEU A 218 -0.15 12.69 3.29
N ASP A 219 -0.40 11.85 2.29
CA ASP A 219 0.63 11.36 1.37
C ASP A 219 1.35 12.50 0.64
N PHE A 220 0.62 13.54 0.20
CA PHE A 220 1.26 14.73 -0.38
C PHE A 220 2.10 15.52 0.63
N HIS A 221 1.66 15.59 1.89
CA HIS A 221 2.45 16.18 2.96
C HIS A 221 3.75 15.40 3.18
N ILE A 222 3.69 14.07 3.25
CA ILE A 222 4.87 13.21 3.37
C ILE A 222 5.81 13.39 2.17
N LEU A 223 5.29 13.40 0.94
CA LEU A 223 6.09 13.66 -0.27
C LEU A 223 6.81 15.02 -0.20
N LYS A 224 6.13 16.06 0.31
CA LYS A 224 6.73 17.38 0.53
C LYS A 224 7.86 17.33 1.56
N LEU A 225 7.67 16.62 2.69
CA LEU A 225 8.73 16.43 3.70
C LEU A 225 9.95 15.72 3.12
N ARG A 226 9.73 14.79 2.18
CA ARG A 226 10.78 14.04 1.49
C ARG A 226 11.43 14.81 0.32
N ASN A 227 10.92 16.00 -0.01
CA ASN A 227 11.29 16.73 -1.22
C ASN A 227 11.17 15.88 -2.49
N GLN A 228 10.08 15.11 -2.60
CA GLN A 228 9.80 14.21 -3.72
C GLN A 228 8.44 14.54 -4.33
N SER A 229 8.30 14.39 -5.64
CA SER A 229 6.99 14.33 -6.27
C SER A 229 6.43 12.90 -6.25
N LEU A 230 5.14 12.75 -6.55
CA LEU A 230 4.51 11.43 -6.74
C LEU A 230 5.21 10.58 -7.81
N GLN A 231 5.79 11.22 -8.83
CA GLN A 231 6.53 10.54 -9.89
C GLN A 231 7.90 10.06 -9.39
N ASP A 232 8.60 10.92 -8.62
CA ASP A 232 9.92 10.60 -8.08
C ASP A 232 9.85 9.48 -7.03
N PHE A 233 8.72 9.38 -6.31
CA PHE A 233 8.53 8.33 -5.31
C PHE A 233 8.43 6.92 -5.91
N GLN A 234 8.01 6.80 -7.18
CA GLN A 234 7.92 5.53 -7.92
C GLN A 234 7.15 4.42 -7.15
N LEU A 235 5.95 4.75 -6.64
CA LEU A 235 5.18 3.87 -5.75
C LEU A 235 5.07 2.42 -6.25
N LEU A 236 4.68 2.21 -7.51
CA LEU A 236 4.50 0.86 -8.10
C LEU A 236 5.77 -0.01 -8.11
N ASP A 237 6.95 0.61 -8.13
CA ASP A 237 8.22 -0.11 -8.03
C ASP A 237 8.56 -0.43 -6.57
N ARG A 238 8.35 0.52 -5.66
CA ARG A 238 8.55 0.31 -4.21
C ARG A 238 7.69 -0.82 -3.66
N ILE A 239 6.45 -0.94 -4.14
CA ILE A 239 5.53 -2.00 -3.72
C ILE A 239 5.67 -3.30 -4.51
N ASN A 240 6.65 -3.41 -5.41
CA ASN A 240 6.85 -4.62 -6.18
C ASN A 240 7.76 -5.60 -5.40
N PRO A 241 7.25 -6.77 -4.98
CA PRO A 241 7.98 -7.76 -4.17
C PRO A 241 9.17 -8.42 -4.90
N GLY A 242 9.34 -8.16 -6.19
CA GLY A 242 10.46 -8.67 -6.99
C GLY A 242 10.44 -10.20 -7.11
N LYS A 243 11.62 -10.83 -7.05
CA LYS A 243 11.79 -12.28 -7.23
C LYS A 243 11.07 -13.14 -6.18
N HIS A 244 10.69 -12.56 -5.05
CA HIS A 244 10.05 -13.28 -3.94
C HIS A 244 8.51 -13.24 -3.99
N ARG A 245 7.90 -12.59 -5.00
CA ARG A 245 6.45 -12.37 -5.13
C ARG A 245 5.62 -13.59 -4.71
N ASP A 246 5.83 -14.73 -5.37
CA ASP A 246 4.94 -15.88 -5.19
C ASP A 246 5.08 -16.49 -3.79
N ASN A 247 6.30 -16.52 -3.25
CA ASN A 247 6.56 -16.99 -1.89
C ASN A 247 5.91 -16.07 -0.84
N LEU A 248 5.99 -14.74 -1.03
CA LEU A 248 5.39 -13.77 -0.10
C LEU A 248 3.86 -13.82 -0.14
N LEU A 249 3.25 -13.88 -1.33
CA LEU A 249 1.80 -14.02 -1.47
C LEU A 249 1.31 -15.34 -0.88
N GLN A 250 2.04 -16.44 -1.10
CA GLN A 250 1.73 -17.72 -0.49
C GLN A 250 1.86 -17.67 1.04
N PHE A 251 2.94 -17.09 1.56
CA PHE A 251 3.17 -16.91 2.99
C PHE A 251 2.03 -16.12 3.65
N PHE A 252 1.66 -14.98 3.07
CA PHE A 252 0.57 -14.14 3.57
C PHE A 252 -0.78 -14.87 3.53
N SER A 253 -1.11 -15.49 2.39
CA SER A 253 -2.37 -16.23 2.25
C SER A 253 -2.51 -17.40 3.23
N LYS A 254 -1.41 -18.12 3.53
CA LYS A 254 -1.40 -19.18 4.54
C LYS A 254 -1.59 -18.64 5.96
N GLY A 255 -0.99 -17.49 6.28
CA GLY A 255 -1.26 -16.79 7.54
C GLY A 255 -2.75 -16.48 7.69
N MET A 256 -3.37 -15.95 6.63
CA MET A 256 -4.80 -15.64 6.61
C MET A 256 -5.70 -16.88 6.72
N SER A 257 -5.39 -17.99 6.05
CA SER A 257 -6.14 -19.24 6.21
C SER A 257 -6.09 -19.83 7.62
N ASN A 258 -5.13 -19.40 8.45
CA ASN A 258 -4.99 -19.84 9.84
C ASN A 258 -5.50 -18.80 10.86
N ALA A 259 -6.02 -17.65 10.40
CA ALA A 259 -6.72 -16.67 11.24
C ALA A 259 -8.16 -17.13 11.56
N ASN A 260 -8.31 -18.33 12.14
CA ASN A 260 -9.63 -18.99 12.31
C ASN A 260 -10.43 -18.53 13.55
N SER A 261 -10.33 -17.26 13.93
CA SER A 261 -11.07 -16.73 15.09
C SER A 261 -12.52 -16.39 14.77
N VAL A 262 -12.89 -16.21 13.50
CA VAL A 262 -14.21 -15.70 13.11
C VAL A 262 -14.86 -16.58 12.04
N LYS A 263 -15.95 -17.27 12.42
CA LYS A 263 -16.90 -17.83 11.46
C LYS A 263 -17.86 -16.71 11.06
N LEU A 264 -17.52 -15.93 10.04
CA LEU A 264 -18.52 -15.08 9.38
C LEU A 264 -19.27 -15.90 8.33
N GLU A 265 -20.56 -15.61 8.15
CA GLU A 265 -21.44 -16.32 7.21
C GLU A 265 -20.96 -16.22 5.74
N THR A 266 -20.15 -15.22 5.43
CA THR A 266 -19.68 -14.86 4.08
C THR A 266 -18.21 -15.22 3.82
N MET A 267 -17.55 -15.96 4.73
CA MET A 267 -16.13 -16.30 4.55
C MET A 267 -15.92 -17.16 3.29
N PRO A 268 -14.94 -16.81 2.44
CA PRO A 268 -14.50 -17.72 1.39
C PRO A 268 -13.96 -19.03 1.99
N ASP A 269 -14.04 -20.12 1.23
CA ASP A 269 -13.38 -21.37 1.65
C ASP A 269 -11.90 -21.07 1.91
N LEU A 270 -11.36 -21.59 3.02
CA LEU A 270 -9.96 -21.44 3.40
C LEU A 270 -9.01 -21.84 2.26
N LYS A 271 -9.44 -22.75 1.38
CA LYS A 271 -8.71 -23.20 0.18
C LYS A 271 -8.56 -22.12 -0.91
N ASP A 272 -9.44 -21.12 -0.96
CA ASP A 272 -9.48 -20.10 -2.01
C ASP A 272 -8.71 -18.82 -1.66
N ILE A 273 -8.28 -18.66 -0.40
CA ILE A 273 -7.62 -17.43 0.10
C ILE A 273 -6.37 -17.08 -0.71
N HIS A 274 -5.60 -18.08 -1.17
CA HIS A 274 -4.43 -17.83 -2.00
C HIS A 274 -4.78 -17.14 -3.32
N TRP A 275 -5.78 -17.66 -4.04
CA TRP A 275 -6.26 -17.06 -5.28
C TRP A 275 -6.80 -15.64 -5.06
N ILE A 276 -7.53 -15.41 -3.97
CA ILE A 276 -8.00 -14.07 -3.60
C ILE A 276 -6.81 -13.14 -3.39
N THR A 277 -5.80 -13.57 -2.65
CA THR A 277 -4.58 -12.79 -2.37
C THR A 277 -3.85 -12.39 -3.66
N GLU A 278 -3.66 -13.33 -4.59
CA GLU A 278 -3.04 -13.05 -5.90
C GLU A 278 -3.89 -12.08 -6.74
N ARG A 279 -5.22 -12.28 -6.76
CA ARG A 279 -6.15 -11.41 -7.48
C ARG A 279 -6.11 -9.99 -6.92
N SER A 280 -6.16 -9.85 -5.60
CA SER A 280 -6.04 -8.58 -4.88
C SER A 280 -4.73 -7.87 -5.21
N PHE A 281 -3.60 -8.58 -5.23
CA PHE A 281 -2.31 -8.03 -5.64
C PHE A 281 -2.29 -7.52 -7.08
N ARG A 282 -2.85 -8.29 -8.03
CA ARG A 282 -2.91 -7.84 -9.43
C ARG A 282 -3.80 -6.61 -9.60
N ARG A 283 -4.92 -6.56 -8.86
CA ARG A 283 -5.86 -5.44 -8.87
C ARG A 283 -5.25 -4.19 -8.24
N SER A 284 -4.55 -4.31 -7.12
CA SER A 284 -3.90 -3.17 -6.47
C SER A 284 -2.93 -2.47 -7.41
N ARG A 285 -2.08 -3.23 -8.10
CA ARG A 285 -1.16 -2.67 -9.10
C ARG A 285 -1.88 -1.94 -10.23
N THR A 286 -2.98 -2.50 -10.72
CA THR A 286 -3.78 -1.90 -11.79
C THR A 286 -4.44 -0.61 -11.32
N MET A 287 -5.08 -0.63 -10.14
CA MET A 287 -5.80 0.50 -9.57
C MET A 287 -4.86 1.64 -9.19
N ILE A 288 -3.75 1.34 -8.50
CA ILE A 288 -2.71 2.34 -8.19
C ILE A 288 -2.19 2.98 -9.49
N GLY A 289 -1.92 2.18 -10.53
CA GLY A 289 -1.51 2.71 -11.83
C GLY A 289 -2.53 3.66 -12.47
N LEU A 290 -3.82 3.30 -12.44
CA LEU A 290 -4.91 4.14 -12.94
C LEU A 290 -5.05 5.43 -12.14
N PHE A 291 -5.00 5.36 -10.81
CA PHE A 291 -5.18 6.49 -9.91
C PHE A 291 -3.95 7.40 -9.80
N HIS A 292 -2.84 7.01 -10.43
CA HIS A 292 -1.67 7.87 -10.68
C HIS A 292 -1.72 8.55 -12.05
N ASN A 293 -2.66 8.19 -12.94
CA ASN A 293 -2.81 8.78 -14.26
C ASN A 293 -3.38 10.21 -14.16
N ARG A 294 -2.52 11.21 -14.41
CA ARG A 294 -2.88 12.63 -14.20
C ARG A 294 -4.10 13.08 -15.03
N PRO A 295 -4.20 12.82 -16.35
CA PRO A 295 -5.40 13.18 -17.12
C PRO A 295 -6.68 12.55 -16.59
N LEU A 296 -6.65 11.26 -16.25
CA LEU A 296 -7.80 10.54 -15.72
C LEU A 296 -8.31 11.15 -14.41
N VAL A 297 -7.39 11.35 -13.46
CA VAL A 297 -7.70 11.94 -12.16
C VAL A 297 -8.20 13.38 -12.31
N ALA A 298 -7.62 14.18 -13.21
CA ALA A 298 -8.08 15.54 -13.49
C ALA A 298 -9.52 15.55 -14.05
N GLY A 299 -9.83 14.61 -14.97
CA GLY A 299 -11.17 14.43 -15.54
C GLY A 299 -12.20 14.05 -14.48
N LEU A 300 -11.90 13.03 -13.66
CA LEU A 300 -12.75 12.58 -12.54
C LEU A 300 -13.05 13.71 -11.55
N ASN A 301 -12.04 14.50 -11.18
CA ASN A 301 -12.23 15.63 -10.27
C ASN A 301 -13.04 16.78 -10.90
N SER A 302 -12.87 17.01 -12.20
CA SER A 302 -13.69 17.98 -12.93
C SER A 302 -15.16 17.56 -12.93
N LEU A 303 -15.43 16.27 -13.15
CA LEU A 303 -16.78 15.70 -13.05
C LEU A 303 -17.33 15.82 -11.63
N ASN A 304 -16.54 15.48 -10.61
CA ASN A 304 -16.98 15.59 -9.21
C ASN A 304 -17.41 17.01 -8.85
N ARG A 305 -16.64 18.03 -9.25
CA ARG A 305 -17.01 19.44 -9.04
C ARG A 305 -18.32 19.81 -9.74
N LYS A 306 -18.50 19.38 -10.99
CA LYS A 306 -19.76 19.61 -11.73
C LYS A 306 -20.95 18.92 -11.07
N MET A 307 -20.72 17.76 -10.46
CA MET A 307 -21.73 17.01 -9.71
C MET A 307 -21.85 17.44 -8.25
N GLN A 308 -21.24 18.57 -7.85
CA GLN A 308 -21.28 19.09 -6.48
C GLN A 308 -20.88 18.04 -5.43
N GLY A 309 -19.84 17.25 -5.72
CA GLY A 309 -19.26 16.33 -4.74
C GLY A 309 -19.95 14.98 -4.61
N LYS A 310 -21.02 14.71 -5.37
CA LYS A 310 -21.79 13.45 -5.29
C LYS A 310 -20.99 12.19 -5.59
N ILE A 311 -19.82 12.31 -6.23
CA ILE A 311 -18.94 11.18 -6.56
C ILE A 311 -17.57 11.31 -5.87
N SER A 312 -17.48 12.07 -4.78
CA SER A 312 -16.21 12.33 -4.07
C SER A 312 -15.52 11.05 -3.63
N HIS A 313 -16.29 10.06 -3.16
CA HIS A 313 -15.79 8.74 -2.79
C HIS A 313 -15.03 8.06 -3.96
N ILE A 314 -15.43 8.25 -5.21
CA ILE A 314 -14.71 7.71 -6.39
C ILE A 314 -13.60 8.66 -6.85
N ALA A 315 -13.87 9.96 -6.90
CA ALA A 315 -12.91 10.95 -7.40
C ALA A 315 -11.62 10.98 -6.58
N TYR A 316 -11.73 10.76 -5.27
CA TYR A 316 -10.62 10.77 -4.31
C TYR A 316 -9.89 9.43 -4.19
N LEU A 317 -10.28 8.42 -4.99
CA LEU A 317 -9.43 7.25 -5.23
C LEU A 317 -8.12 7.68 -5.92
N GLY A 318 -8.21 8.68 -6.80
CA GLY A 318 -7.07 9.34 -7.45
C GLY A 318 -6.25 10.24 -6.52
N TYR A 319 -4.97 10.44 -6.83
CA TYR A 319 -4.14 11.48 -6.19
C TYR A 319 -4.52 12.88 -6.69
N VAL A 320 -5.53 13.48 -6.06
CA VAL A 320 -6.07 14.78 -6.44
C VAL A 320 -5.09 15.90 -6.14
N ARG A 321 -4.62 16.57 -7.19
CA ARG A 321 -3.72 17.73 -7.07
C ARG A 321 -4.49 19.01 -6.85
N ASN A 322 -3.89 19.93 -6.10
CA ASN A 322 -4.39 21.29 -5.87
C ASN A 322 -5.81 21.31 -5.28
N HIS A 323 -6.14 20.36 -4.41
CA HIS A 323 -7.41 20.39 -3.69
C HIS A 323 -7.44 21.60 -2.75
N ARG A 324 -8.60 22.24 -2.56
CA ARG A 324 -8.71 23.42 -1.69
C ARG A 324 -8.28 23.12 -0.25
N ALA A 325 -8.61 21.93 0.22
CA ALA A 325 -8.22 21.42 1.54
C ALA A 325 -6.70 21.36 1.76
N THR A 326 -5.88 21.29 0.70
CA THR A 326 -4.41 21.25 0.81
C THR A 326 -3.85 22.47 1.56
N ASN A 327 -4.46 23.65 1.39
CA ASN A 327 -4.02 24.87 2.06
C ASN A 327 -4.68 25.08 3.44
N LEU A 328 -5.68 24.26 3.78
CA LEU A 328 -6.48 24.40 4.99
C LEU A 328 -6.11 23.34 6.04
N LEU A 329 -5.53 22.21 5.64
CA LEU A 329 -5.01 21.19 6.54
C LEU A 329 -3.53 21.46 6.84
N GLN A 330 -3.27 21.93 8.05
CA GLN A 330 -1.90 22.14 8.55
C GLN A 330 -1.45 20.90 9.34
N PHE A 331 -0.94 19.89 8.63
CA PHE A 331 -0.54 18.60 9.21
C PHE A 331 0.47 18.72 10.37
N SER A 332 1.32 19.74 10.38
CA SER A 332 2.32 19.98 11.43
C SER A 332 1.76 20.63 12.70
N SER A 333 0.49 21.03 12.71
CA SER A 333 -0.17 21.73 13.81
C SER A 333 -1.64 21.32 13.91
N LEU A 334 -1.94 20.05 13.65
CA LEU A 334 -3.27 19.50 13.83
C LEU A 334 -3.63 19.50 15.31
N GLU A 335 -4.82 19.97 15.62
CA GLU A 335 -5.37 19.95 16.98
C GLU A 335 -5.89 18.56 17.33
N PRO A 336 -5.82 18.14 18.61
CA PRO A 336 -6.46 16.91 19.06
C PRO A 336 -7.97 16.89 18.75
N THR A 337 -8.48 15.69 18.50
CA THR A 337 -9.90 15.41 18.28
C THR A 337 -10.35 14.29 19.22
N PRO A 338 -11.66 14.15 19.50
CA PRO A 338 -12.11 13.03 20.32
C PRO A 338 -11.77 11.71 19.63
N HIS A 339 -11.17 10.78 20.36
CA HIS A 339 -11.00 9.40 19.95
C HIS A 339 -12.37 8.81 19.63
N PRO A 340 -12.53 8.09 18.50
CA PRO A 340 -13.85 7.74 17.98
C PRO A 340 -14.67 6.85 18.90
N VAL A 341 -14.01 6.01 19.71
CA VAL A 341 -14.65 5.16 20.72
C VAL A 341 -14.72 5.81 22.11
N THR A 342 -13.59 6.29 22.67
CA THR A 342 -13.56 6.73 24.08
C THR A 342 -14.00 8.18 24.30
N GLY A 343 -14.05 8.99 23.24
CA GLY A 343 -14.36 10.42 23.32
C GLY A 343 -13.25 11.29 23.94
N GLN A 344 -12.17 10.70 24.44
CA GLN A 344 -11.02 11.42 25.00
C GLN A 344 -10.21 12.13 23.91
N ASP A 345 -9.56 13.25 24.23
CA ASP A 345 -8.70 13.94 23.28
C ASP A 345 -7.58 13.02 22.79
N TYR A 346 -7.43 12.95 21.47
CA TYR A 346 -6.52 12.06 20.79
C TYR A 346 -5.95 12.70 19.52
N GLY A 347 -4.76 12.26 19.15
CA GLY A 347 -4.08 12.65 17.93
C GLY A 347 -3.21 13.88 18.13
N GLY A 348 -3.22 14.80 17.18
CA GLY A 348 -2.33 15.95 17.16
C GLY A 348 -1.50 16.05 15.88
N PRO A 349 -0.38 16.79 15.90
CA PRO A 349 0.48 16.97 14.74
C PRO A 349 0.97 15.66 14.13
N VAL A 350 1.01 15.58 12.81
CA VAL A 350 1.52 14.40 12.06
C VAL A 350 2.93 13.97 12.50
N PRO A 351 3.91 14.85 12.76
CA PRO A 351 5.21 14.42 13.26
C PRO A 351 5.13 13.58 14.55
N GLU A 352 4.20 13.91 15.46
CA GLU A 352 3.98 13.15 16.68
C GLU A 352 3.31 11.80 16.40
N LEU A 353 2.34 11.75 15.48
CA LEU A 353 1.72 10.50 15.05
C LEU A 353 2.73 9.55 14.39
N ILE A 354 3.65 10.09 13.57
CA ILE A 354 4.76 9.32 12.99
C ILE A 354 5.67 8.79 14.09
N GLU A 355 6.02 9.63 15.08
CA GLU A 355 6.89 9.22 16.20
C GLU A 355 6.26 8.08 17.01
N ARG A 356 4.98 8.21 17.38
CA ARG A 356 4.23 7.19 18.11
C ARG A 356 4.11 5.88 17.33
N SER A 357 3.84 5.97 16.02
CA SER A 357 3.84 4.82 15.12
C SER A 357 5.22 4.15 15.06
N THR A 358 6.28 4.97 15.06
CA THR A 358 7.66 4.49 14.96
C THR A 358 8.09 3.73 16.21
N GLU A 359 7.82 4.26 17.40
CA GLU A 359 8.16 3.58 18.65
C GLU A 359 7.39 2.27 18.81
N ARG A 360 6.10 2.25 18.47
CA ARG A 360 5.30 1.02 18.45
C ARG A 360 5.84 0.00 17.45
N GLY A 361 6.18 0.43 16.24
CA GLY A 361 6.75 -0.43 15.22
C GLY A 361 8.07 -1.06 15.67
N LYS A 362 8.94 -0.29 16.36
CA LYS A 362 10.19 -0.82 16.92
C LYS A 362 9.93 -1.92 17.95
N GLU A 363 8.98 -1.72 18.85
CA GLU A 363 8.59 -2.74 19.84
C GLU A 363 8.13 -4.05 19.16
N TYR A 364 7.32 -3.93 18.10
CA TYR A 364 6.85 -5.08 17.33
C TYR A 364 7.99 -5.81 16.63
N LEU A 365 8.91 -5.08 15.98
CA LEU A 365 10.03 -5.69 15.27
C LEU A 365 11.04 -6.31 16.24
N ASP A 366 11.32 -5.66 17.37
CA ASP A 366 12.21 -6.17 18.42
C ASP A 366 11.70 -7.50 18.98
N VAL A 367 10.42 -7.57 19.37
CA VAL A 367 9.87 -8.80 19.95
C VAL A 367 9.85 -9.95 18.94
N CYS A 368 9.59 -9.66 17.66
CA CYS A 368 9.66 -10.66 16.60
C CYS A 368 11.09 -11.17 16.39
N TRP A 369 12.08 -10.27 16.38
CA TRP A 369 13.48 -10.65 16.26
C TRP A 369 13.93 -11.51 17.44
N ARG A 370 13.60 -11.11 18.67
CA ARG A 370 13.91 -11.88 19.88
C ARG A 370 13.21 -13.23 19.88
N ARG A 371 11.97 -13.31 19.40
CA ARG A 371 11.25 -14.58 19.26
C ARG A 371 11.96 -15.54 18.30
N ILE A 372 12.39 -15.05 17.15
CA ILE A 372 13.13 -15.84 16.14
C ILE A 372 14.55 -16.19 16.62
N SER A 373 15.16 -15.34 17.44
CA SER A 373 16.47 -15.57 18.03
C SER A 373 16.45 -16.53 19.22
N GLY A 374 15.26 -16.90 19.72
CA GLY A 374 15.09 -17.77 20.89
C GLY A 374 15.20 -17.03 22.22
N GLU A 375 15.34 -15.70 22.19
CA GLU A 375 15.46 -14.84 23.38
C GLU A 375 14.10 -14.47 24.00
N ALA A 376 13.01 -14.63 23.24
CA ALA A 376 11.65 -14.39 23.71
C ALA A 376 10.76 -15.62 23.45
N SER A 377 9.85 -15.88 24.39
CA SER A 377 8.82 -16.91 24.23
C SER A 377 7.68 -16.44 23.32
N ALA A 378 6.89 -17.38 22.78
CA ALA A 378 5.67 -17.06 22.04
C ALA A 378 4.68 -16.22 22.88
N GLU A 379 4.62 -16.48 24.19
CA GLU A 379 3.80 -15.70 25.12
C GLU A 379 4.27 -14.26 25.27
N THR A 380 5.59 -14.04 25.28
CA THR A 380 6.17 -12.68 25.28
C THR A 380 5.79 -11.95 24.00
N ALA A 381 5.90 -12.62 22.85
CA ALA A 381 5.48 -12.06 21.56
C ALA A 381 3.98 -11.70 21.54
N ARG A 382 3.11 -12.58 22.04
CA ARG A 382 1.66 -12.33 22.11
C ARG A 382 1.28 -11.13 22.98
N LYS A 383 1.99 -10.91 24.10
CA LYS A 383 1.75 -9.75 24.98
C LYS A 383 2.09 -8.41 24.33
N VAL A 384 3.05 -8.40 23.41
CA VAL A 384 3.45 -7.20 22.67
C VAL A 384 2.59 -7.02 21.42
N LEU A 385 2.37 -8.10 20.64
CA LEU A 385 1.56 -8.15 19.42
C LEU A 385 0.06 -8.30 19.74
N ARG A 386 -0.45 -7.36 20.53
CA ARG A 386 -1.84 -7.29 20.98
C ARG A 386 -2.82 -7.15 19.79
N PRO A 387 -4.03 -7.74 19.85
CA PRO A 387 -5.04 -7.63 18.81
C PRO A 387 -5.78 -6.29 18.86
N LEU A 388 -5.03 -5.21 18.62
CA LEU A 388 -5.57 -3.86 18.52
C LEU A 388 -6.23 -3.69 17.14
N SER A 389 -7.43 -3.13 17.11
CA SER A 389 -8.08 -2.75 15.85
C SER A 389 -7.21 -1.75 15.10
N LEU A 390 -7.01 -1.97 13.80
CA LEU A 390 -6.34 -1.00 12.96
C LEU A 390 -7.23 0.24 12.74
N ASN A 391 -8.53 0.19 13.01
CA ASN A 391 -9.43 1.32 12.81
C ASN A 391 -9.50 2.26 14.01
N ASN A 392 -9.59 1.69 15.22
CA ASN A 392 -9.80 2.47 16.45
C ASN A 392 -8.70 2.27 17.50
N GLY A 393 -7.73 1.40 17.25
CA GLY A 393 -6.57 1.20 18.12
C GLY A 393 -6.84 0.63 19.51
N LEU A 394 -8.05 0.09 19.75
CA LEU A 394 -8.43 -0.61 20.98
C LEU A 394 -8.52 -2.12 20.73
N GLU A 395 -8.37 -2.90 21.79
CA GLU A 395 -8.45 -4.36 21.69
C GLU A 395 -9.89 -4.82 21.58
N LYS A 396 -10.16 -5.67 20.58
CA LYS A 396 -11.46 -6.35 20.43
C LYS A 396 -12.66 -5.40 20.44
N THR A 397 -12.46 -4.17 19.97
CA THR A 397 -13.50 -3.14 19.91
C THR A 397 -14.03 -3.03 18.48
N PRO A 398 -15.32 -3.34 18.24
CA PRO A 398 -15.92 -3.22 16.92
C PRO A 398 -16.08 -1.75 16.48
N THR A 399 -16.10 -1.52 15.18
CA THR A 399 -16.23 -0.18 14.59
C THR A 399 -17.57 0.49 14.88
N GLU A 400 -18.59 -0.29 15.21
CA GLU A 400 -19.92 0.18 15.60
C GLU A 400 -19.90 0.98 16.92
N GLU A 401 -18.85 0.82 17.73
CA GLU A 401 -18.64 1.65 18.94
C GLU A 401 -18.01 3.02 18.63
N MET A 402 -17.64 3.28 17.37
CA MET A 402 -17.14 4.58 16.95
C MET A 402 -18.31 5.55 16.82
N VAL A 403 -18.48 6.42 17.81
CA VAL A 403 -19.61 7.37 17.91
C VAL A 403 -19.18 8.82 18.14
N HIS A 404 -17.90 9.06 18.41
CA HIS A 404 -17.37 10.39 18.66
C HIS A 404 -16.59 10.92 17.45
N TYR A 405 -17.07 12.00 16.85
CA TYR A 405 -16.45 12.56 15.64
C TYR A 405 -16.33 14.08 15.75
N ARG A 406 -15.25 14.64 15.21
CA ARG A 406 -15.07 16.09 15.02
C ARG A 406 -14.57 16.32 13.60
N ILE A 407 -15.51 16.36 12.66
CA ILE A 407 -15.21 16.51 11.23
C ILE A 407 -14.37 17.77 11.00
N HIS A 408 -13.21 17.62 10.37
CA HIS A 408 -12.33 18.76 10.14
C HIS A 408 -12.93 19.68 9.06
N PRO A 409 -13.07 21.01 9.31
CA PRO A 409 -13.75 21.92 8.38
C PRO A 409 -13.19 21.90 6.95
N ALA A 410 -11.87 21.75 6.80
CA ALA A 410 -11.21 21.64 5.51
C ALA A 410 -11.70 20.48 4.63
N LEU A 411 -12.21 19.40 5.23
CA LEU A 411 -12.68 18.21 4.51
C LEU A 411 -14.12 18.36 4.00
N ASN A 412 -14.85 19.39 4.42
CA ASN A 412 -16.19 19.71 3.92
C ASN A 412 -16.18 20.55 2.64
N VAL A 413 -15.01 20.93 2.13
CA VAL A 413 -14.88 21.77 0.95
C VAL A 413 -14.94 20.90 -0.30
N VAL A 414 -16.07 20.94 -1.01
CA VAL A 414 -16.28 20.33 -2.34
C VAL A 414 -15.81 21.25 -3.46
#